data_AF-A0A2N6F8H9-F1
#
_entry.id   AF-A0A2N6F8H9-F1
#
_cell.length_a   1.000
_cell.length_b   1.000
_cell.length_c   1.000
_cell.angle_alpha   90.00
_cell.angle_beta   90.00
_cell.angle_gamma   90.00
#
_symmetry.space_group_name_H-M   'P 1'
#
loop_
_entity.id
_entity.type
_entity.pdbx_description
1 polymer ?
#
loop_
_entity_poly.entity_id
_entity_poly.type
_entity_poly.pdbx_seq_one_letter_code
_entity_poly.pdbx_strand_id
1 'polypeptide(L)'
;MKKMYVTLVGILLCVAMPVFAHHAAEGIVDEEIYEMIDTMVADTPHADLVFDDMGGGMTELTVTTRTPREMENLLEDGLLTYAAMLDGDVSITIEFDVRSVEMTIIQQE
;
A
#
# COMPACT_ATOMS: atom_id res chain seq x y z
N MET A 1 27.64 9.92 39.17
CA MET A 1 26.40 10.69 38.89
C MET A 1 26.41 11.27 37.48
N LYS A 2 27.31 12.21 37.13
CA LYS A 2 27.34 12.88 35.80
C LYS A 2 27.45 11.92 34.59
N LYS A 3 28.26 10.86 34.72
CA LYS A 3 28.43 9.83 33.67
C LYS A 3 27.15 9.00 33.41
N MET A 4 26.34 8.80 34.46
CA MET A 4 25.08 8.03 34.38
C MET A 4 24.00 8.79 33.60
N TYR A 5 23.94 10.12 33.77
CA TYR A 5 23.04 10.97 32.99
C TYR A 5 23.42 11.04 31.51
N VAL A 6 24.73 11.03 31.19
CA VAL A 6 25.20 11.01 29.80
C VAL A 6 24.84 9.69 29.12
N THR A 7 24.97 8.56 29.83
CA THR A 7 24.57 7.25 29.29
C THR A 7 23.04 7.16 29.09
N LEU A 8 22.26 7.70 30.03
CA LEU A 8 20.79 7.71 29.93
C LEU A 8 20.29 8.56 28.74
N VAL A 9 20.89 9.74 28.53
CA VAL A 9 20.58 10.61 27.39
C VAL A 9 21.02 9.98 26.06
N GLY A 10 22.18 9.29 26.04
CA GLY A 10 22.66 8.58 24.86
C GLY A 10 21.72 7.44 24.44
N ILE A 11 21.19 6.67 25.39
CA ILE A 11 20.21 5.62 25.10
C ILE A 11 18.88 6.22 24.62
N LEU A 12 18.41 7.32 25.22
CA LEU A 12 17.18 8.00 24.80
C LEU A 12 17.27 8.53 23.34
N LEU A 13 18.46 9.01 22.92
CA LEU A 13 18.73 9.46 21.55
C LEU A 13 18.76 8.30 20.53
N CYS A 14 19.17 7.10 20.93
CA CYS A 14 19.18 5.92 20.05
C CYS A 14 17.82 5.24 19.91
N VAL A 15 16.94 5.38 20.90
CA VAL A 15 15.57 4.80 20.88
C VAL A 15 14.59 5.68 20.11
N ALA A 16 14.94 6.94 19.82
CA ALA A 16 14.12 7.87 19.04
C ALA A 16 14.22 7.69 17.51
N MET A 17 14.94 6.66 17.02
CA MET A 17 15.06 6.39 15.58
C MET A 17 14.49 5.02 15.16
N PRO A 18 13.22 4.69 15.44
CA PRO A 18 12.53 3.73 14.61
C PRO A 18 11.93 4.48 13.40
N VAL A 19 11.88 3.78 12.27
CA VAL A 19 10.99 4.08 11.13
C VAL A 19 11.43 5.20 10.19
N PHE A 20 12.32 4.87 9.26
CA PHE A 20 12.27 5.35 7.86
C PHE A 20 13.07 4.35 7.01
N ALA A 21 12.51 3.17 6.80
CA ALA A 21 12.99 2.24 5.78
C ALA A 21 11.73 1.69 5.09
N HIS A 22 11.61 1.98 3.80
CA HIS A 22 10.45 1.82 2.91
C HIS A 22 9.26 2.75 3.16
N HIS A 23 9.31 3.96 2.59
CA HIS A 23 8.07 4.59 2.15
C HIS A 23 7.47 3.67 1.08
N ALA A 24 6.25 3.18 1.30
CA ALA A 24 5.46 2.55 0.24
C ALA A 24 5.18 3.63 -0.83
N ALA A 25 6.04 3.69 -1.84
CA ALA A 25 5.94 4.55 -3.04
C ALA A 25 5.81 6.08 -2.88
N GLU A 26 5.69 6.62 -1.66
CA GLU A 26 5.53 8.05 -1.40
C GLU A 26 6.72 8.84 -1.99
N GLY A 27 6.44 9.70 -2.98
CA GLY A 27 7.43 10.54 -3.66
C GLY A 27 8.15 9.91 -4.86
N ILE A 28 7.74 8.73 -5.37
CA ILE A 28 8.26 8.19 -6.65
C ILE A 28 7.78 9.04 -7.84
N VAL A 29 6.56 9.54 -7.77
CA VAL A 29 5.90 10.35 -8.80
C VAL A 29 5.28 11.58 -8.14
N ASP A 30 5.38 12.75 -8.80
CA ASP A 30 4.81 14.01 -8.29
C ASP A 30 3.27 13.94 -8.30
N GLU A 31 2.62 14.58 -7.34
CA GLU A 31 1.16 14.66 -7.25
C GLU A 31 0.54 15.20 -8.55
N GLU A 32 1.17 16.19 -9.18
CA GLU A 32 0.72 16.73 -10.47
C GLU A 32 0.67 15.65 -11.57
N ILE A 33 1.56 14.66 -11.52
CA ILE A 33 1.59 13.56 -12.47
C ILE A 33 0.48 12.55 -12.16
N TYR A 34 0.20 12.25 -10.89
CA TYR A 34 -0.96 11.43 -10.53
C TYR A 34 -2.28 12.08 -11.00
N GLU A 35 -2.46 13.37 -10.73
CA GLU A 35 -3.63 14.13 -11.19
C GLU A 35 -3.75 14.16 -12.72
N MET A 36 -2.62 14.28 -13.43
CA MET A 36 -2.59 14.23 -14.89
C MET A 36 -2.98 12.84 -15.40
N ILE A 37 -2.46 11.76 -14.80
CA ILE A 37 -2.81 10.38 -15.17
C ILE A 37 -4.30 10.16 -14.95
N ASP A 38 -4.83 10.51 -13.78
CA ASP A 38 -6.26 10.37 -13.45
C ASP A 38 -7.13 11.10 -14.47
N THR A 39 -6.75 12.32 -14.84
CA THR A 39 -7.45 13.08 -15.89
C THR A 39 -7.39 12.38 -17.25
N MET A 40 -6.25 11.80 -17.61
CA MET A 40 -6.07 11.11 -18.89
C MET A 40 -6.84 9.80 -18.98
N VAL A 41 -7.06 9.12 -17.84
CA VAL A 41 -7.72 7.82 -17.79
C VAL A 41 -9.18 7.88 -17.31
N ALA A 42 -9.68 9.02 -16.82
CA ALA A 42 -11.01 9.18 -16.24
C ALA A 42 -12.17 8.57 -17.05
N ASP A 43 -12.11 8.67 -18.39
CA ASP A 43 -13.14 8.15 -19.30
C ASP A 43 -12.88 6.72 -19.79
N THR A 44 -11.79 6.09 -19.35
CA THR A 44 -11.46 4.70 -19.67
C THR A 44 -12.02 3.76 -18.61
N PRO A 45 -12.40 2.51 -18.94
CA PRO A 45 -12.64 1.50 -17.92
C PRO A 45 -11.31 1.12 -17.24
N HIS A 46 -11.17 1.49 -15.96
CA HIS A 46 -10.03 1.15 -15.11
C HIS A 46 -10.53 0.83 -13.68
N ALA A 47 -9.67 0.21 -12.89
CA ALA A 47 -9.91 -0.01 -11.47
C ALA A 47 -9.47 1.22 -10.66
N ASP A 48 -10.18 1.48 -9.58
CA ASP A 48 -9.76 2.46 -8.57
C ASP A 48 -8.78 1.77 -7.61
N LEU A 49 -7.65 2.41 -7.31
CA LEU A 49 -6.61 1.90 -6.42
C LEU A 49 -6.41 2.85 -5.24
N VAL A 50 -6.49 2.33 -4.03
CA VAL A 50 -6.22 3.08 -2.79
C VAL A 50 -5.13 2.38 -2.00
N PHE A 51 -4.07 3.10 -1.66
CA PHE A 51 -2.98 2.63 -0.81
C PHE A 51 -3.11 3.27 0.57
N ASP A 52 -3.11 2.45 1.62
CA ASP A 52 -3.12 2.91 3.01
C ASP A 52 -1.94 2.31 3.79
N ASP A 53 -1.23 3.16 4.53
CA ASP A 53 -0.18 2.75 5.46
C ASP A 53 -0.81 2.60 6.85
N MET A 54 -1.02 1.35 7.26
CA MET A 54 -1.62 1.02 8.55
C MET A 54 -0.60 1.15 9.71
N GLY A 55 0.65 1.49 9.40
CA GLY A 55 1.75 1.57 10.33
C GLY A 55 2.30 0.20 10.73
N GLY A 56 3.48 0.21 11.36
CA GLY A 56 4.08 -1.02 11.89
C GLY A 56 4.51 -2.05 10.84
N GLY A 57 4.82 -1.60 9.61
CA GLY A 57 5.21 -2.47 8.50
C GLY A 57 4.03 -3.12 7.77
N MET A 58 2.80 -2.64 8.01
CA MET A 58 1.60 -3.14 7.38
C MET A 58 1.08 -2.16 6.33
N THR A 59 0.89 -2.64 5.11
CA THR A 59 0.31 -1.87 4.00
C THR A 59 -0.97 -2.53 3.53
N GLU A 60 -1.99 -1.73 3.25
CA GLU A 60 -3.24 -2.16 2.65
C GLU A 60 -3.39 -1.53 1.25
N LEU A 61 -3.71 -2.36 0.26
CA LEU A 61 -4.09 -1.94 -1.08
C LEU A 61 -5.51 -2.40 -1.36
N THR A 62 -6.40 -1.44 -1.67
CA THR A 62 -7.77 -1.72 -2.08
C THR A 62 -7.92 -1.46 -3.59
N VAL A 63 -8.42 -2.46 -4.32
CA VAL A 63 -8.70 -2.42 -5.76
C VAL A 63 -10.20 -2.53 -5.96
N THR A 64 -10.83 -1.51 -6.55
CA THR A 64 -12.28 -1.51 -6.81
C THR A 64 -12.58 -1.53 -8.29
N THR A 65 -13.50 -2.40 -8.69
CA THR A 65 -14.01 -2.50 -10.08
C THR A 65 -15.53 -2.45 -10.11
N ARG A 66 -16.12 -2.11 -11.26
CA ARG A 66 -17.58 -1.97 -11.40
C ARG A 66 -18.26 -3.31 -11.67
N THR A 67 -17.52 -4.28 -12.20
CA THR A 67 -18.07 -5.60 -12.52
C THR A 67 -17.11 -6.74 -12.17
N PRO A 68 -17.63 -7.94 -11.85
CA PRO A 68 -16.78 -9.13 -11.66
C PRO A 68 -15.87 -9.44 -12.84
N ARG A 69 -16.32 -9.17 -14.08
CA ARG A 69 -15.54 -9.39 -15.29
C ARG A 69 -14.30 -8.48 -15.34
N GLU A 70 -14.41 -7.24 -14.89
CA GLU A 70 -13.26 -6.33 -14.81
C GLU A 70 -12.23 -6.85 -13.81
N MET A 71 -12.68 -7.32 -12.63
CA MET A 71 -11.81 -7.97 -11.66
C MET A 71 -11.16 -9.24 -12.22
N GLU A 72 -11.93 -10.11 -12.89
CA GLU A 72 -11.42 -11.32 -13.55
C GLU A 72 -10.31 -10.99 -14.55
N ASN A 73 -10.51 -9.97 -15.40
CA ASN A 73 -9.48 -9.55 -16.36
C ASN A 73 -8.18 -9.13 -15.65
N LEU A 74 -8.25 -8.41 -14.53
CA LEU A 74 -7.06 -8.02 -13.76
C LEU A 74 -6.35 -9.23 -13.15
N LEU A 75 -7.11 -10.20 -12.65
CA LEU A 75 -6.57 -11.45 -12.12
C LEU A 75 -5.87 -12.26 -13.23
N GLU A 76 -6.47 -12.32 -14.43
CA GLU A 76 -5.90 -12.96 -15.62
C GLU A 76 -4.64 -12.25 -16.14
N ASP A 77 -4.62 -10.91 -16.06
CA ASP A 77 -3.46 -10.07 -16.42
C ASP A 77 -2.31 -10.17 -15.40
N GLY A 78 -2.46 -10.99 -14.35
CA GLY A 78 -1.37 -11.39 -13.47
C GLY A 78 -1.37 -10.67 -12.12
N LEU A 79 -2.45 -10.00 -11.72
CA LEU A 79 -2.54 -9.32 -10.41
C LEU A 79 -2.11 -10.21 -9.23
N LEU A 80 -2.53 -11.47 -9.21
CA LEU A 80 -2.12 -12.42 -8.16
C LEU A 80 -0.64 -12.81 -8.23
N THR A 81 -0.04 -12.76 -9.43
CA THR A 81 1.39 -12.98 -9.60
C THR A 81 2.17 -11.82 -8.98
N TYR A 82 1.73 -10.59 -9.19
CA TYR A 82 2.32 -9.41 -8.56
C TYR A 82 2.15 -9.43 -7.04
N ALA A 83 0.96 -9.77 -6.54
CA ALA A 83 0.73 -9.91 -5.11
C ALA A 83 1.63 -10.98 -4.46
N ALA A 84 1.89 -12.09 -5.17
CA ALA A 84 2.81 -13.13 -4.71
C ALA A 84 4.30 -12.74 -4.73
N MET A 85 4.64 -11.62 -5.37
CA MET A 85 6.00 -11.07 -5.34
C MET A 85 6.24 -10.10 -4.17
N LEU A 86 5.19 -9.72 -3.44
CA LEU A 86 5.31 -8.91 -2.23
C LEU A 86 6.04 -9.71 -1.14
N ASP A 87 6.87 -9.01 -0.36
CA ASP A 87 7.61 -9.62 0.76
C ASP A 87 6.74 -9.69 2.02
N GLY A 88 7.02 -10.65 2.88
CA GLY A 88 6.28 -10.87 4.13
C GLY A 88 5.00 -11.68 3.98
N ASP A 89 4.10 -11.55 4.97
CA ASP A 89 2.81 -12.24 4.99
C ASP A 89 1.77 -11.43 4.20
N VAL A 90 1.23 -12.04 3.13
CA VAL A 90 0.26 -11.40 2.24
C VAL A 90 -1.10 -12.08 2.38
N SER A 91 -2.12 -11.28 2.68
CA SER A 91 -3.53 -11.69 2.73
C SER A 91 -4.30 -11.01 1.61
N ILE A 92 -5.14 -11.78 0.91
CA ILE A 92 -5.98 -11.28 -0.16
C ILE A 92 -7.44 -11.62 0.14
N THR A 93 -8.30 -10.62 0.13
CA THR A 93 -9.75 -10.77 0.26
C THR A 93 -10.42 -10.20 -0.99
N ILE A 94 -11.40 -10.91 -1.54
CA ILE A 94 -12.23 -10.42 -2.64
C ILE A 94 -13.68 -10.44 -2.18
N GLU A 95 -14.31 -9.27 -2.17
CA GLU A 95 -15.70 -9.08 -1.80
C GLU A 95 -16.54 -8.67 -3.01
N PHE A 96 -17.66 -9.35 -3.20
CA PHE A 96 -18.61 -9.06 -4.27
C PHE A 96 -19.80 -8.30 -3.69
N ASP A 97 -19.95 -7.04 -4.07
CA ASP A 97 -21.13 -6.24 -3.75
C ASP A 97 -22.10 -6.20 -4.95
N VAL A 98 -23.31 -5.69 -4.72
CA VAL A 98 -24.38 -5.56 -5.72
C VAL A 98 -23.96 -4.67 -6.89
N ARG A 99 -22.98 -3.77 -6.69
CA ARG A 99 -22.60 -2.75 -7.69
C ARG A 99 -21.09 -2.64 -7.96
N SER A 100 -20.27 -3.43 -7.28
CA SER A 100 -18.82 -3.40 -7.41
C SER A 100 -18.21 -4.72 -6.96
N VAL A 101 -16.94 -4.91 -7.31
CA VAL A 101 -16.09 -5.93 -6.71
C VAL A 101 -14.88 -5.23 -6.12
N GLU A 102 -14.63 -5.49 -4.83
CA GLU A 102 -13.52 -4.93 -4.09
C GLU A 102 -12.53 -6.05 -3.78
N MET A 103 -11.25 -5.80 -4.01
CA MET A 103 -10.16 -6.70 -3.62
C MET A 103 -9.24 -5.95 -2.68
N THR A 104 -9.03 -6.50 -1.49
CA THR A 104 -8.14 -5.96 -0.46
C THR A 104 -6.92 -6.85 -0.36
N ILE A 105 -5.73 -6.26 -0.50
CA ILE A 105 -4.43 -6.91 -0.33
C ILE A 105 -3.79 -6.28 0.90
N ILE A 106 -3.53 -7.09 1.93
CA ILE A 106 -2.82 -6.68 3.13
C ILE A 106 -1.45 -7.35 3.12
N GLN A 107 -0.39 -6.55 3.16
CA GLN A 107 0.99 -7.00 3.31
C GLN A 107 1.47 -6.68 4.72
N GLN A 108 2.11 -7.63 5.39
CA GLN A 108 2.80 -7.43 6.66
C GLN A 108 4.26 -7.88 6.54
N GLU A 109 5.19 -6.92 6.67
CA GLU A 109 6.65 -7.17 6.70
C GLU A 109 7.17 -7.74 8.03
#